data_AF-A0A8T6I615-F1
#
_entry.id   AF-A0A8T6I615-F1
#
_cell.length_a   1.000
_cell.length_b   1.000
_cell.length_c   1.000
_cell.angle_alpha   90.00
_cell.angle_beta   90.00
_cell.angle_gamma   90.00
#
_symmetry.space_group_name_H-M   'P 1'
#
loop_
_entity.id
_entity.type
_entity.pdbx_description
1 polymer ?
#
loop_
_entity_poly.entity_id
_entity_poly.type
_entity_poly.pdbx_seq_one_letter_code
_entity_poly.pdbx_strand_id
1 'polypeptide(L)'
;MDTNATAPSPIESVACDLVARCRAVSRHASRFLVALREFDMRRGYREAPGVGPSAGDTAEWLDVRCGIGQETIREELRVAYALLNLPETEAAFDAGELTFAKVRALIQVATLANETALLDFARAMTDAQVVDYCQRLARGGYTPDCR
;
A
#
# COMPACT_ATOMS: atom_id res chain seq x y z
N MET A 1 46.68 0.68 0.22
CA MET A 1 45.87 0.54 1.45
C MET A 1 45.20 1.89 1.55
N ASP A 2 44.13 2.07 0.78
CA ASP A 2 43.67 3.41 0.41
C ASP A 2 42.33 3.62 1.09
N THR A 3 42.40 4.08 2.34
CA THR A 3 41.28 4.65 3.07
C THR A 3 40.94 5.98 2.42
N ASN A 4 40.18 5.94 1.32
CA ASN A 4 39.55 7.13 0.78
C ASN A 4 38.37 7.49 1.70
N ALA A 5 38.64 8.36 2.67
CA ALA A 5 37.61 8.99 3.49
C ALA A 5 36.82 9.95 2.58
N THR A 6 35.81 9.42 1.90
CA THR A 6 34.80 10.23 1.21
C THR A 6 34.20 11.19 2.23
N ALA A 7 34.37 12.49 2.02
CA ALA A 7 33.73 13.51 2.84
C ALA A 7 32.22 13.24 2.90
N PRO A 8 31.57 13.40 4.06
CA PRO A 8 30.14 13.11 4.19
C PRO A 8 29.35 13.97 3.21
N SER A 9 28.37 13.36 2.54
CA SER A 9 27.47 14.07 1.61
C SER A 9 26.78 15.25 2.31
N PRO A 10 26.48 16.35 1.60
CA PRO A 10 25.69 17.46 2.13
C PRO A 10 24.32 16.99 2.65
N ILE A 11 23.85 17.60 3.74
CA ILE A 11 22.61 17.19 4.42
C ILE A 11 21.39 17.30 3.51
N GLU A 12 21.36 18.28 2.60
CA GLU A 12 20.30 18.48 1.62
C GLU A 12 20.22 17.31 0.62
N SER A 13 21.38 16.76 0.22
CA SER A 13 21.44 15.57 -0.64
C SER A 13 20.90 14.35 0.10
N VAL A 14 21.33 14.16 1.35
CA VAL A 14 20.85 13.05 2.18
C VAL A 14 19.34 13.14 2.41
N ALA A 15 18.81 14.35 2.65
CA ALA A 15 17.38 14.59 2.79
C ALA A 15 16.62 14.29 1.48
N CYS A 16 17.13 14.74 0.34
CA CYS A 16 16.54 14.46 -0.97
C CYS A 16 16.51 12.94 -1.24
N ASP A 17 17.62 12.25 -0.98
CA ASP A 17 17.73 10.80 -1.12
C ASP A 17 16.76 10.06 -0.20
N LEU A 18 16.61 10.51 1.05
CA LEU A 18 15.67 9.93 1.99
C LEU A 18 14.23 10.05 1.49
N VAL A 19 13.82 11.23 1.00
CA VAL A 19 12.49 11.45 0.41
C VAL A 19 12.28 10.53 -0.79
N ALA A 20 13.27 10.43 -1.68
CA ALA A 20 13.19 9.55 -2.86
C ALA A 20 13.02 8.07 -2.47
N ARG A 21 13.72 7.62 -1.41
CA ARG A 21 13.61 6.27 -0.86
C ARG A 21 12.25 6.02 -0.20
N CYS A 22 11.72 6.97 0.57
CA CYS A 22 10.37 6.86 1.13
C CYS A 22 9.32 6.67 0.02
N ARG A 23 9.40 7.46 -1.06
CA ARG A 23 8.52 7.26 -2.22
C ARG A 23 8.72 5.90 -2.87
N ALA A 24 9.97 5.43 -3.00
CA ALA A 24 10.25 4.12 -3.55
C ALA A 24 9.64 2.98 -2.71
N VAL A 25 9.66 3.09 -1.38
CA VAL A 25 8.98 2.13 -0.48
C VAL A 25 7.49 2.05 -0.80
N SER A 26 6.80 3.19 -0.95
CA SER A 26 5.39 3.20 -1.36
C SER A 26 5.16 2.52 -2.71
N ARG A 27 5.99 2.82 -3.71
CA ARG A 27 5.87 2.19 -5.04
C ARG A 27 6.07 0.68 -4.98
N HIS A 28 7.06 0.22 -4.22
CA HIS A 28 7.29 -1.20 -4.02
C HIS A 28 6.14 -1.88 -3.29
N ALA A 29 5.57 -1.24 -2.28
CA ALA A 29 4.39 -1.74 -1.59
C ALA A 29 3.19 -1.84 -2.55
N SER A 30 2.93 -0.83 -3.38
CA SER A 30 1.88 -0.89 -4.41
C SER A 30 2.06 -2.08 -5.35
N ARG A 31 3.26 -2.25 -5.91
CA ARG A 31 3.58 -3.36 -6.82
C ARG A 31 3.50 -4.72 -6.13
N PHE A 32 3.89 -4.79 -4.86
CA PHE A 32 3.72 -5.99 -4.05
C PHE A 32 2.24 -6.35 -3.92
N LEU A 33 1.36 -5.39 -3.61
CA LEU A 33 -0.08 -5.64 -3.52
C LEU A 33 -0.68 -6.15 -4.83
N VAL A 34 -0.27 -5.57 -5.97
CA VAL A 34 -0.72 -6.00 -7.30
C VAL A 34 -0.33 -7.47 -7.55
N ALA A 35 0.95 -7.81 -7.31
CA ALA A 35 1.45 -9.18 -7.49
C ALA A 35 0.80 -10.16 -6.50
N LEU A 36 0.60 -9.75 -5.24
CA LEU A 36 -0.05 -10.54 -4.20
C LEU A 36 -1.48 -10.89 -4.58
N ARG A 37 -2.26 -9.89 -5.03
CA ARG A 37 -3.63 -10.07 -5.51
C ARG A 37 -3.69 -10.98 -6.73
N GLU A 38 -2.82 -10.77 -7.70
CA GLU A 38 -2.75 -11.61 -8.91
C GLU A 38 -2.45 -13.07 -8.55
N PHE A 39 -1.49 -13.31 -7.66
CA PHE A 39 -1.15 -14.64 -7.17
C PHE A 39 -2.34 -15.30 -6.46
N ASP A 40 -3.04 -14.58 -5.59
CA ASP A 40 -4.19 -15.08 -4.86
C ASP A 40 -5.38 -15.40 -5.77
N MET A 41 -5.71 -14.50 -6.71
CA MET A 41 -6.77 -14.70 -7.71
C MET A 41 -6.54 -15.95 -8.57
N ARG A 42 -5.28 -16.21 -8.94
CA ARG A 42 -4.89 -17.39 -9.73
C ARG A 42 -4.77 -18.65 -8.89
N ARG A 43 -5.06 -18.58 -7.59
CA ARG A 43 -4.83 -19.67 -6.62
C ARG A 43 -3.39 -20.19 -6.69
N GLY A 44 -2.42 -19.28 -6.87
CA GLY A 44 -1.02 -19.61 -7.08
C GLY A 44 -0.43 -20.47 -5.97
N TYR A 45 -0.97 -20.37 -4.75
CA TYR A 45 -0.60 -21.22 -3.62
C TYR A 45 -0.83 -22.73 -3.86
N ARG A 46 -1.66 -23.11 -4.84
CA ARG A 46 -1.91 -24.52 -5.23
C ARG A 46 -0.92 -25.04 -6.28
N GLU A 47 -0.36 -24.15 -7.09
CA GLU A 47 0.43 -24.50 -8.27
C GLU A 47 1.93 -24.18 -8.10
N ALA A 48 2.26 -23.22 -7.23
CA ALA A 48 3.62 -22.74 -7.08
C ALA A 48 4.52 -23.77 -6.38
N PRO A 49 5.73 -24.01 -6.92
CA PRO A 49 6.67 -24.99 -6.37
C PRO A 49 7.13 -24.58 -4.96
N GLY A 50 7.34 -25.56 -4.08
CA GLY A 50 7.94 -25.34 -2.76
C GLY A 50 7.01 -25.56 -1.56
N VAL A 51 5.77 -26.05 -1.77
CA VAL A 51 4.93 -26.61 -0.71
C VAL A 51 4.31 -27.92 -1.24
N GLY A 52 4.22 -28.94 -0.38
CA GLY A 52 3.37 -30.10 -0.63
C GLY A 52 1.89 -29.71 -0.66
N PRO A 53 0.95 -30.66 -0.80
CA PRO A 53 -0.48 -30.43 -1.07
C PRO A 53 -1.30 -29.69 0.02
N SER A 54 -0.69 -28.91 0.92
CA SER A 54 -1.29 -28.50 2.20
C SER A 54 -1.42 -26.99 2.47
N ALA A 55 -0.94 -26.08 1.61
CA ALA A 55 -1.26 -24.66 1.82
C ALA A 55 -2.73 -24.39 1.45
N GLY A 56 -3.54 -24.00 2.44
CA GLY A 56 -4.98 -23.75 2.28
C GLY A 56 -5.31 -22.43 1.58
N ASP A 57 -4.44 -21.41 1.74
CA ASP A 57 -4.57 -20.08 1.15
C ASP A 57 -3.20 -19.42 0.86
N THR A 58 -3.22 -18.24 0.23
CA THR A 58 -2.01 -17.44 -0.07
C THR A 58 -1.26 -17.00 1.18
N ALA A 59 -1.97 -16.75 2.29
CA ALA A 59 -1.37 -16.28 3.53
C ALA A 59 -0.51 -17.37 4.20
N GLU A 60 -1.03 -18.59 4.29
CA GLU A 60 -0.28 -19.75 4.75
C GLU A 60 0.92 -20.04 3.84
N TRP A 61 0.75 -19.93 2.52
CA TRP A 61 1.85 -20.14 1.57
C TRP A 61 2.99 -19.13 1.77
N LEU A 62 2.68 -17.84 1.96
CA LEU A 62 3.68 -16.80 2.19
C LEU A 62 4.30 -16.85 3.59
N ASP A 63 3.56 -17.30 4.60
CA ASP A 63 4.09 -17.55 5.94
C ASP A 63 5.20 -18.62 5.89
N VAL A 64 4.92 -19.77 5.26
CA VAL A 64 5.91 -20.85 5.10
C VAL A 64 7.12 -20.41 4.26
N ARG A 65 6.91 -19.58 3.25
CA ARG A 65 7.96 -19.22 2.27
C ARG A 65 8.81 -18.01 2.65
N CYS A 66 8.21 -17.06 3.36
CA CYS A 66 8.81 -15.76 3.64
C CYS A 66 8.81 -15.41 5.14
N GLY A 67 8.16 -16.21 6.00
CA GLY A 67 8.02 -15.93 7.42
C GLY A 67 7.16 -14.71 7.71
N ILE A 68 6.23 -14.37 6.80
CA ILE A 68 5.32 -13.23 6.97
C ILE A 68 4.05 -13.73 7.63
N GLY A 69 3.68 -13.13 8.76
CA GLY A 69 2.48 -13.52 9.50
C GLY A 69 1.22 -13.52 8.64
N GLN A 70 0.41 -14.58 8.77
CA GLN A 70 -0.77 -14.76 7.92
C GLN A 70 -1.79 -13.63 8.06
N GLU A 71 -1.97 -13.07 9.26
CA GLU A 71 -2.86 -11.92 9.48
C GLU A 71 -2.41 -10.69 8.70
N THR A 72 -1.08 -10.46 8.62
CA THR A 72 -0.51 -9.40 7.80
C THR A 72 -0.86 -9.63 6.34
N ILE A 73 -0.60 -10.82 5.80
CA ILE A 73 -0.91 -11.11 4.38
C ILE A 73 -2.41 -10.96 4.08
N ARG A 74 -3.30 -11.38 4.99
CA ARG A 74 -4.75 -11.22 4.79
C ARG A 74 -5.18 -9.76 4.78
N GLU A 75 -4.60 -8.92 5.63
CA GLU A 75 -4.85 -7.47 5.59
C GLU A 75 -4.30 -6.85 4.30
N GLU A 76 -3.08 -7.20 3.88
CA GLU A 76 -2.51 -6.75 2.60
C GLU A 76 -3.40 -7.18 1.42
N LEU A 77 -3.91 -8.41 1.41
CA LEU A 77 -4.88 -8.88 0.41
C LEU A 77 -6.17 -8.05 0.44
N ARG A 78 -6.73 -7.77 1.62
CA ARG A 78 -7.92 -6.91 1.75
C ARG A 78 -7.70 -5.54 1.10
N VAL A 79 -6.53 -4.94 1.34
CA VAL A 79 -6.16 -3.66 0.72
C VAL A 79 -6.00 -3.80 -0.78
N ALA A 80 -5.31 -4.84 -1.24
CA ALA A 80 -5.09 -5.08 -2.65
C ALA A 80 -6.40 -5.27 -3.41
N TYR A 81 -7.35 -6.03 -2.86
CA TYR A 81 -8.67 -6.21 -3.46
C TYR A 81 -9.50 -4.92 -3.44
N ALA A 82 -9.43 -4.11 -2.38
CA ALA A 82 -10.15 -2.83 -2.32
C ALA A 82 -9.67 -1.84 -3.40
N LEU A 83 -8.37 -1.82 -3.70
CA LEU A 83 -7.77 -0.96 -4.72
C LEU A 83 -8.29 -1.23 -6.14
N LEU A 84 -8.81 -2.43 -6.45
CA LEU A 84 -9.43 -2.71 -7.75
C LEU A 84 -10.58 -1.76 -8.10
N ASN A 85 -11.27 -1.27 -7.07
CA ASN A 85 -12.40 -0.36 -7.22
C ASN A 85 -12.01 1.11 -7.03
N LEU A 86 -10.71 1.40 -6.94
CA LEU A 86 -10.15 2.73 -6.67
C LEU A 86 -8.91 2.97 -7.55
N PRO A 87 -9.06 2.96 -8.89
CA PRO A 87 -7.94 3.01 -9.83
C PRO A 87 -7.08 4.27 -9.71
N GLU A 88 -7.67 5.43 -9.36
CA GLU A 88 -6.88 6.65 -9.16
C GLU A 88 -6.03 6.54 -7.89
N THR A 89 -6.56 5.88 -6.86
CA THR A 89 -5.83 5.64 -5.61
C THR A 89 -4.69 4.65 -5.82
N GLU A 90 -4.93 3.57 -6.57
CA GLU A 90 -3.91 2.58 -6.94
C GLU A 90 -2.78 3.24 -7.76
N ALA A 91 -3.13 4.09 -8.73
CA ALA A 91 -2.16 4.83 -9.55
C ALA A 91 -1.32 5.82 -8.71
N ALA A 92 -1.95 6.59 -7.83
CA ALA A 92 -1.23 7.51 -6.93
C ALA A 92 -0.29 6.76 -5.96
N PHE A 93 -0.68 5.55 -5.54
CA PHE A 93 0.17 4.71 -4.71
C PHE A 93 1.38 4.14 -5.49
N ASP A 94 1.19 3.67 -6.74
CA ASP A 94 2.30 3.22 -7.61
C ASP A 94 3.21 4.37 -8.07
N ALA A 95 2.73 5.62 -8.08
CA ALA A 95 3.57 6.80 -8.27
C ALA A 95 4.44 7.13 -7.03
N GLY A 96 4.06 6.61 -5.86
CA GLY A 96 4.70 6.91 -4.57
C GLY A 96 4.25 8.24 -3.97
N GLU A 97 3.07 8.72 -4.36
CA GLU A 97 2.44 9.94 -3.81
C GLU A 97 1.73 9.66 -2.48
N LEU A 98 1.27 8.42 -2.29
CA LEU A 98 0.60 7.96 -1.08
C LEU A 98 1.50 7.01 -0.30
N THR A 99 1.34 7.01 1.02
CA THR A 99 1.87 5.95 1.88
C THR A 99 0.84 4.84 2.02
N PHE A 100 1.29 3.65 2.41
CA PHE A 100 0.40 2.53 2.68
C PHE A 100 -0.65 2.87 3.77
N ALA A 101 -0.29 3.67 4.77
CA ALA A 101 -1.22 4.13 5.80
C ALA A 101 -2.35 5.00 5.23
N LYS A 102 -2.02 5.95 4.34
CA LYS A 102 -3.02 6.76 3.63
C LYS A 102 -3.94 5.89 2.79
N VAL A 103 -3.40 4.95 2.03
CA VAL A 103 -4.19 4.01 1.22
C VAL A 103 -5.16 3.23 2.09
N ARG A 104 -4.68 2.60 3.18
CA ARG A 104 -5.53 1.85 4.11
C ARG A 104 -6.68 2.66 4.71
N ALA A 105 -6.44 3.94 4.99
CA ALA A 105 -7.47 4.86 5.46
C ALA A 105 -8.48 5.21 4.37
N LEU A 106 -7.99 5.55 3.17
CA LEU A 106 -8.82 5.91 2.02
C LEU A 106 -9.77 4.78 1.63
N ILE A 107 -9.30 3.54 1.55
CA ILE A 107 -10.15 2.39 1.15
C ILE A 107 -11.32 2.11 2.11
N GLN A 108 -11.38 2.73 3.29
CA GLN A 108 -12.53 2.59 4.19
C GLN A 108 -13.71 3.49 3.81
N VAL A 109 -13.47 4.58 3.07
CA VAL A 109 -14.47 5.63 2.80
C VAL A 109 -14.55 6.02 1.31
N ALA A 110 -13.50 5.71 0.56
CA ALA A 110 -13.42 6.02 -0.86
C ALA A 110 -14.31 5.07 -1.68
N THR A 111 -14.88 5.65 -2.71
CA THR A 111 -15.70 5.02 -3.75
C THR A 111 -15.28 5.65 -5.08
N LEU A 112 -15.59 5.02 -6.20
CA LEU A 112 -15.33 5.59 -7.52
C LEU A 112 -15.88 7.03 -7.69
N ALA A 113 -16.98 7.37 -7.02
CA ALA A 113 -17.61 8.68 -7.14
C ALA A 113 -16.87 9.79 -6.35
N ASN A 114 -16.08 9.45 -5.33
CA ASN A 114 -15.43 10.44 -4.45
C ASN A 114 -13.91 10.26 -4.33
N GLU A 115 -13.31 9.25 -4.99
CA GLU A 115 -11.88 8.95 -4.84
C GLU A 115 -11.01 10.13 -5.26
N THR A 116 -11.32 10.82 -6.36
CA THR A 116 -10.54 11.98 -6.84
C THR A 116 -10.46 13.07 -5.78
N ALA A 117 -11.60 13.44 -5.17
CA ALA A 117 -11.66 14.48 -4.15
C ALA A 117 -10.89 14.09 -2.87
N LEU A 118 -10.98 12.81 -2.47
CA LEU A 118 -10.24 12.29 -1.32
C LEU A 118 -8.73 12.21 -1.60
N LEU A 119 -8.34 11.92 -2.83
CA LEU A 119 -6.94 11.89 -3.25
C LEU A 119 -6.30 13.27 -3.24
N ASP A 120 -7.01 14.28 -3.73
CA ASP A 120 -6.51 15.66 -3.69
C ASP A 120 -6.30 16.13 -2.26
N PHE A 121 -7.23 15.81 -1.36
CA PHE A 121 -7.04 16.03 0.08
C PHE A 121 -5.83 15.26 0.63
N ALA A 122 -5.70 13.96 0.28
CA ALA A 122 -4.63 13.11 0.80
C ALA A 122 -3.23 13.56 0.34
N ARG A 123 -3.09 14.14 -0.85
CA ARG A 123 -1.81 14.69 -1.36
C ARG A 123 -1.32 15.90 -0.56
N ALA A 124 -2.24 16.71 -0.06
CA ALA A 124 -1.91 17.94 0.68
C ALA A 124 -1.69 17.72 2.19
N MET A 125 -2.06 16.54 2.73
CA MET A 125 -2.12 16.30 4.16
C MET A 125 -1.10 15.27 4.65
N THR A 126 -0.82 15.28 5.96
CA THR A 126 0.00 14.23 6.60
C THR A 126 -0.80 12.93 6.75
N ASP A 127 -0.10 11.80 6.91
CA ASP A 127 -0.73 10.49 7.15
C ASP A 127 -1.72 10.52 8.32
N ALA A 128 -1.32 11.15 9.45
CA ALA A 128 -2.16 11.23 10.64
C ALA A 128 -3.47 12.01 10.38
N GLN A 129 -3.40 13.12 9.63
CA GLN A 129 -4.57 13.92 9.27
C GLN A 129 -5.51 13.14 8.33
N VAL A 130 -4.96 12.42 7.34
CA VAL A 130 -5.77 11.58 6.43
C VAL A 130 -6.45 10.45 7.20
N VAL A 131 -5.70 9.76 8.08
CA VAL A 131 -6.24 8.69 8.91
C VAL A 131 -7.37 9.21 9.81
N ASP A 132 -7.18 10.31 10.53
CA ASP A 132 -8.23 10.91 11.38
C ASP A 132 -9.46 11.29 10.55
N TYR A 133 -9.25 11.97 9.42
CA TYR A 133 -10.33 12.42 8.54
C TYR A 133 -11.17 11.24 8.01
N CYS A 134 -10.52 10.21 7.46
CA CYS A 134 -11.21 9.01 6.98
C CYS A 134 -11.94 8.27 8.12
N GLN A 135 -11.34 8.16 9.31
CA GLN A 135 -11.99 7.54 10.47
C GLN A 135 -13.25 8.32 10.90
N ARG A 136 -13.19 9.65 10.86
CA ARG A 136 -14.35 10.49 11.17
C ARG A 136 -15.46 10.34 10.12
N LEU A 137 -15.11 10.31 8.84
CA LEU A 137 -16.09 10.06 7.77
C LEU A 137 -16.76 8.69 7.90
N ALA A 138 -15.98 7.64 8.18
CA ALA A 138 -16.51 6.29 8.37
C ALA A 138 -17.48 6.18 9.55
N ARG A 139 -17.25 6.96 10.62
CA ARG A 139 -18.16 7.04 11.79
C ARG A 139 -19.38 7.93 11.56
N GLY A 140 -19.25 8.94 10.71
CA GLY A 140 -20.25 10.01 10.52
C GLY A 140 -21.33 9.73 9.47
N GLY A 141 -21.19 8.68 8.65
CA GLY A 141 -22.14 8.35 7.58
C GLY A 141 -22.05 9.32 6.40
N TYR A 142 -21.40 8.90 5.32
CA TYR A 142 -21.40 9.64 4.06
C TYR A 142 -22.79 9.55 3.40
N THR A 143 -23.57 10.64 3.42
CA THR A 143 -24.67 10.87 2.48
C THR A 143 -24.12 11.66 1.28
N PRO A 144 -24.03 11.09 0.07
CA PRO A 144 -23.69 11.89 -1.10
C PRO A 144 -24.82 12.89 -1.34
N ASP A 145 -24.51 14.18 -1.27
CA ASP A 145 -25.44 15.25 -1.63
C ASP A 145 -25.56 15.24 -3.15
N CYS A 146 -26.68 14.74 -3.67
CA CYS A 146 -27.02 14.80 -5.09
C CYS A 146 -27.40 16.26 -5.42
N ARG A 147 -26.50 17.02 -6.03
CA ARG A 147 -26.79 18.36 -6.56
C ARG A 147 -26.38 18.50 -8.01
#